data_AF-A0A518VAF1-F1
#
_entry.id   AF-A0A518VAF1-F1
#
_cell.length_a   1.000
_cell.length_b   1.000
_cell.length_c   1.000
_cell.angle_alpha   90.00
_cell.angle_beta   90.00
_cell.angle_gamma   90.00
#
_symmetry.space_group_name_H-M   'P 1'
#
loop_
_entity.id
_entity.type
_entity.pdbx_description
1 polymer ?
#
loop_
_entity_poly.entity_id
_entity_poly.type
_entity_poly.pdbx_seq_one_letter_code
_entity_poly.pdbx_strand_id
1 'polypeptide(L)'
;MTEIILEKAQLLILLAFLTESLTEILKGLFSQWIRDRMTYFLSIFVGIILCYAFEMNLFGMQHIWQHVSIISAGLIVSRGANYVNSFIKSLRILQKGSK
;
A
#
# COMPACT_ATOMS: atom_id res chain seq x y z
N MET A 1 8.22 20.02 -10.42
CA MET A 1 7.20 19.68 -9.40
C MET A 1 6.35 18.48 -9.82
N THR A 2 5.79 18.49 -11.03
CA THR A 2 5.00 17.37 -11.59
C THR A 2 5.79 16.06 -11.66
N GLU A 3 7.06 16.09 -12.06
CA GLU A 3 7.92 14.89 -12.13
C GLU A 3 8.15 14.24 -10.77
N ILE A 4 8.43 15.04 -9.72
CA ILE A 4 8.62 14.54 -8.34
C ILE A 4 7.34 13.88 -7.82
N ILE A 5 6.17 14.46 -8.12
CA ILE A 5 4.88 13.88 -7.72
C ILE A 5 4.63 12.57 -8.47
N LEU A 6 4.99 12.52 -9.76
CA LEU A 6 4.85 11.33 -10.59
C LEU A 6 5.76 10.19 -10.12
N GLU A 7 7.03 10.47 -9.81
CA GLU A 7 7.98 9.50 -9.27
C GLU A 7 7.48 8.92 -7.94
N LYS A 8 7.02 9.77 -7.03
CA LYS A 8 6.45 9.34 -5.74
C LYS A 8 5.18 8.50 -5.92
N ALA A 9 4.32 8.86 -6.88
CA ALA A 9 3.11 8.10 -7.19
C ALA A 9 3.44 6.72 -7.78
N GLN A 10 4.41 6.64 -8.71
CA GLN A 10 4.89 5.38 -9.26
C GLN A 10 5.47 4.48 -8.17
N LEU A 11 6.29 5.04 -7.28
CA LEU A 11 6.89 4.31 -6.17
C LEU A 11 5.81 3.80 -5.20
N LEU A 12 4.79 4.61 -4.88
CA LEU A 12 3.65 4.17 -4.06
C LEU A 12 2.88 3.01 -4.68
N ILE A 13 2.63 3.05 -5.99
CA ILE A 13 1.92 1.98 -6.71
C ILE A 13 2.76 0.71 -6.67
N LEU A 14 4.07 0.82 -6.93
CA LEU A 14 5.00 -0.30 -6.86
C LEU A 14 5.04 -0.91 -5.45
N LEU A 15 5.18 -0.06 -4.42
CA LEU A 15 5.17 -0.47 -3.02
C LEU A 15 3.84 -1.14 -2.63
N ALA A 16 2.71 -0.66 -3.16
CA ALA A 16 1.39 -1.24 -2.88
C ALA A 16 1.24 -2.63 -3.47
N PHE A 17 1.71 -2.81 -4.71
CA PHE A 17 1.74 -4.12 -5.35
C PHE A 17 2.69 -5.08 -4.62
N LEU A 18 3.88 -4.60 -4.24
CA LEU A 18 4.87 -5.39 -3.53
C LEU A 18 4.38 -5.81 -2.14
N THR A 19 3.70 -4.90 -1.44
CA THR A 19 3.10 -5.17 -0.12
C THR A 19 2.07 -6.27 -0.22
N GLU A 20 1.13 -6.22 -1.18
CA GLU A 20 0.13 -7.29 -1.34
C GLU A 20 0.79 -8.61 -1.73
N SER A 21 1.71 -8.60 -2.69
CA SER A 21 2.40 -9.80 -3.15
C SER A 21 3.16 -10.50 -2.02
N LEU A 22 3.93 -9.75 -1.24
CA LEU A 22 4.63 -10.29 -0.07
C LEU A 22 3.65 -10.78 0.99
N THR A 23 2.58 -10.03 1.25
CA THR A 23 1.57 -10.44 2.23
C THR A 23 0.88 -11.73 1.79
N GLU A 24 0.59 -11.93 0.50
CA GLU A 24 0.02 -13.18 -0.03
C GLU A 24 0.97 -14.37 0.08
N ILE A 25 2.26 -14.18 -0.21
CA ILE A 25 3.28 -15.22 -0.01
C ILE A 25 3.31 -15.63 1.46
N LEU A 26 3.35 -14.66 2.36
CA LEU A 26 3.36 -14.93 3.80
C LEU A 26 2.04 -15.56 4.27
N LYS A 27 0.88 -15.15 3.73
CA LYS A 27 -0.43 -15.80 3.95
C LYS A 27 -0.40 -17.28 3.58
N GLY A 28 0.43 -17.69 2.62
CA GLY A 28 0.62 -19.08 2.21
C GLY A 28 1.39 -19.92 3.25
N LEU A 29 2.12 -19.28 4.15
CA LEU A 29 2.91 -19.94 5.20
C LEU A 29 2.10 -20.19 6.49
N PHE A 30 0.93 -19.57 6.65
CA PHE A 30 0.09 -19.68 7.85
C PHE A 30 -1.16 -20.55 7.62
N SER A 31 -1.54 -21.35 8.63
CA SER A 31 -2.76 -22.16 8.64
C SER A 31 -4.03 -21.30 8.49
N GLN A 32 -5.05 -21.82 7.79
CA GLN A 32 -6.31 -21.14 7.48
C GLN A 32 -7.04 -20.56 8.71
N TRP A 33 -6.78 -21.08 9.91
CA TRP A 33 -7.53 -20.77 11.13
C TRP A 33 -7.27 -19.38 11.72
N ILE A 34 -6.15 -18.73 11.35
CA ILE A 34 -5.68 -17.46 11.94
C ILE A 34 -5.68 -16.31 10.91
N ARG A 35 -6.17 -16.59 9.71
CA ARG A 35 -5.84 -15.85 8.49
C ARG A 35 -6.30 -14.40 8.52
N ASP A 36 -7.54 -14.09 8.88
CA ASP A 36 -8.08 -12.76 8.54
C ASP A 36 -7.49 -11.60 9.35
N ARG A 37 -7.43 -11.73 10.67
CA ARG A 37 -6.91 -10.65 11.53
C ARG A 37 -5.39 -10.54 11.45
N MET A 38 -4.68 -11.66 11.39
CA MET A 38 -3.22 -11.64 11.28
C MET A 38 -2.75 -11.14 9.91
N THR A 39 -3.43 -11.51 8.83
CA THR A 39 -3.11 -11.00 7.50
C THR A 39 -3.20 -9.48 7.43
N TYR A 40 -4.21 -8.90 8.08
CA TYR A 40 -4.38 -7.46 8.14
C TYR A 40 -3.20 -6.76 8.83
N PHE A 41 -2.80 -7.24 10.01
CA PHE A 41 -1.63 -6.71 10.72
C PHE A 41 -0.33 -6.95 9.96
N LEU A 42 -0.22 -8.11 9.30
CA LEU A 42 0.93 -8.46 8.49
C LEU A 42 1.11 -7.53 7.29
N SER A 43 0.01 -7.20 6.59
CA SER A 43 0.04 -6.22 5.48
C SER A 43 0.54 -4.85 5.96
N ILE A 44 0.06 -4.38 7.12
CA ILE A 44 0.52 -3.11 7.71
C ILE A 44 2.02 -3.17 8.00
N PHE A 45 2.46 -4.25 8.63
CA PHE A 45 3.85 -4.41 9.03
C PHE A 45 4.78 -4.45 7.80
N VAL A 46 4.42 -5.25 6.79
CA VAL A 46 5.13 -5.35 5.51
C VAL A 46 5.15 -4.00 4.79
N GLY A 47 4.01 -3.29 4.72
CA GLY A 47 3.91 -2.00 4.05
C GLY A 47 4.75 -0.91 4.71
N ILE A 48 4.79 -0.86 6.04
CA ILE A 48 5.64 0.07 6.79
C ILE A 48 7.11 -0.26 6.59
N ILE A 49 7.50 -1.54 6.69
CA ILE A 49 8.90 -1.97 6.49
C ILE A 49 9.37 -1.61 5.08
N LEU A 50 8.55 -1.88 4.06
CA LEU A 50 8.88 -1.52 2.68
C LEU A 50 9.01 0.01 2.53
N CYS A 51 8.10 0.80 3.09
CA CYS A 51 8.23 2.25 3.01
C CYS A 51 9.48 2.78 3.72
N TYR A 52 9.93 2.13 4.79
CA TYR A 52 11.23 2.42 5.41
C TYR A 52 12.41 2.02 4.54
N ALA A 53 12.38 0.82 3.95
CA ALA A 53 13.46 0.31 3.10
C ALA A 53 13.68 1.15 1.84
N PHE A 54 12.62 1.76 1.31
CA PHE A 54 12.65 2.64 0.13
C PHE A 54 12.61 4.13 0.48
N GLU A 55 12.73 4.49 1.77
CA GLU A 55 12.69 5.87 2.26
C GLU A 55 11.50 6.70 1.73
N MET A 56 10.32 6.08 1.63
CA MET A 56 9.12 6.66 1.02
C MET A 56 8.56 7.79 1.89
N ASN A 57 9.05 9.00 1.66
CA ASN A 57 8.59 10.20 2.34
C ASN A 57 7.46 10.86 1.55
N LEU A 58 6.23 10.39 1.79
CA LEU A 58 5.01 10.87 1.12
C LEU A 58 4.85 12.40 1.14
N PHE A 59 4.95 13.00 2.32
CA PHE A 59 4.72 14.42 2.55
C PHE A 59 6.00 15.28 2.43
N GLY A 60 7.16 14.65 2.24
CA GLY A 60 8.44 15.37 2.14
C GLY A 60 8.89 16.01 3.45
N MET A 61 8.47 15.46 4.61
CA MET A 61 8.80 16.02 5.92
C MET A 61 10.25 15.69 6.33
N GLN A 62 10.88 16.53 7.15
CA GLN A 62 12.25 16.35 7.62
C GLN A 62 12.31 15.93 9.10
N HIS A 63 13.46 15.37 9.51
CA HIS A 63 13.74 14.96 10.89
C HIS A 63 12.71 13.96 11.44
N ILE A 64 12.23 14.14 12.68
CA ILE A 64 11.28 13.24 13.34
C ILE A 64 9.99 13.05 12.53
N TRP A 65 9.59 14.08 11.77
CA TRP A 65 8.37 14.06 10.95
C TRP A 65 8.52 13.20 9.69
N GLN A 66 9.75 12.90 9.25
CA GLN A 66 10.00 11.96 8.17
C GLN A 66 9.46 10.56 8.53
N HIS A 67 9.65 10.12 9.78
CA HIS A 67 9.13 8.83 10.25
C HIS A 67 7.60 8.79 10.18
N VAL A 68 6.92 9.86 10.59
CA VAL A 68 5.46 9.97 10.51
C VAL A 68 4.99 9.90 9.06
N SER A 69 5.70 10.56 8.15
CA SER A 69 5.38 10.51 6.73
C SER A 69 5.58 9.12 6.13
N ILE A 70 6.66 8.42 6.50
CA ILE A 70 6.95 7.05 6.04
C ILE A 70 5.91 6.07 6.57
N ILE A 71 5.57 6.15 7.86
CA ILE A 71 4.55 5.29 8.48
C ILE A 71 3.19 5.52 7.82
N SER A 72 2.84 6.78 7.55
CA SER A 72 1.60 7.14 6.84
C SER A 72 1.57 6.57 5.42
N ALA A 73 2.70 6.62 4.70
CA ALA A 73 2.85 5.97 3.40
C ALA A 73 2.64 4.45 3.51
N GLY A 74 3.28 3.80 4.49
CA GLY A 74 3.15 2.37 4.76
C GLY A 74 1.72 1.95 5.06
N LEU A 75 0.99 2.75 5.83
CA LEU A 75 -0.43 2.51 6.12
C LEU A 75 -1.29 2.61 4.85
N ILE A 76 -1.07 3.64 4.02
CA ILE A 76 -1.79 3.81 2.75
C ILE A 76 -1.51 2.63 1.81
N VAL A 77 -0.23 2.27 1.67
CA VAL A 77 0.26 1.20 0.79
C VAL A 77 -0.28 -0.17 1.25
N SER A 78 -0.32 -0.44 2.57
CA SER A 78 -0.88 -1.67 3.14
C SER A 78 -2.38 -1.87 2.89
N ARG A 79 -3.09 -0.76 2.63
CA ARG A 79 -4.50 -0.74 2.21
C ARG A 79 -4.64 -0.62 0.70
N GLY A 80 -3.59 -0.19 0.02
CA GLY A 80 -3.57 0.35 -1.32
C GLY A 80 -3.99 -0.65 -2.38
N ALA A 81 -3.44 -1.86 -2.40
CA ALA A 81 -3.83 -2.85 -3.41
C ALA A 81 -5.33 -3.22 -3.32
N ASN A 82 -5.86 -3.34 -2.11
CA ASN A 82 -7.27 -3.66 -1.88
C ASN A 82 -8.20 -2.46 -2.18
N TYR A 83 -7.75 -1.22 -1.88
CA TYR A 83 -8.44 0.02 -2.25
C TYR A 83 -8.39 0.27 -3.76
N VAL A 84 -7.25 0.04 -4.41
CA VAL A 84 -7.06 0.20 -5.85
C VAL A 84 -7.88 -0.83 -6.61
N ASN A 85 -7.89 -2.09 -6.19
CA ASN A 85 -8.77 -3.12 -6.76
C ASN A 85 -10.25 -2.74 -6.59
N SER A 86 -10.65 -2.24 -5.42
CA SER A 86 -12.01 -1.77 -5.19
C SER A 86 -12.35 -0.51 -6.00
N PHE A 87 -11.40 0.42 -6.16
CA PHE A 87 -11.55 1.65 -6.93
C PHE A 87 -11.66 1.35 -8.42
N ILE A 88 -10.83 0.45 -8.96
CA ILE A 88 -10.92 -0.05 -10.34
C ILE A 88 -12.27 -0.73 -10.58
N LYS A 89 -12.75 -1.55 -9.62
CA LYS A 89 -14.09 -2.15 -9.68
C LYS A 89 -15.18 -1.07 -9.70
N SER A 90 -15.12 -0.06 -8.84
CA SER A 90 -16.07 1.05 -8.80
C SER A 90 -16.08 1.87 -10.09
N LEU A 91 -14.91 2.18 -10.66
CA LEU A 91 -14.79 2.86 -11.95
C LEU A 91 -15.40 2.03 -13.09
N ARG A 92 -15.16 0.72 -13.10
CA ARG A 92 -15.73 -0.20 -14.09
C ARG A 92 -17.26 -0.32 -13.96
N ILE A 93 -17.81 -0.22 -12.74
CA ILE A 93 -19.26 -0.18 -12.51
C ILE A 93 -19.86 1.12 -13.06
N LEU A 94 -19.24 2.27 -12.79
CA LEU A 94 -19.67 3.57 -13.33
C LEU A 94 -19.61 3.60 -14.86
N GLN A 95 -18.58 3.00 -15.46
CA GLN A 95 -18.46 2.88 -16.91
C GLN A 95 -19.54 1.96 -17.53
N LYS A 96 -20.08 1.01 -16.74
CA LYS A 96 -21.12 0.08 -17.18
C LYS A 96 -22.54 0.61 -16.97
N GLY A 97 -22.72 1.63 -16.13
CA GLY A 97 -23.99 2.32 -15.88
C GLY A 97 -24.30 3.49 -16.83
N SER A 98 -23.40 3.80 -17.77
CA SER A 98 -23.57 4.83 -18.80
C SER A 98 -24.06 4.25 -20.15
N LYS A 99 -24.96 3.26 -20.09
CA LYS A 99 -25.72 2.74 -21.24
C LYS A 99 -27.20 2.67 -20.92
#